data_AF-A0A3S0C195-F1
#
_entry.id   AF-A0A3S0C195-F1
#
_cell.length_a   1.000
_cell.length_b   1.000
_cell.length_c   1.000
_cell.angle_alpha   90.00
_cell.angle_beta   90.00
_cell.angle_gamma   90.00
#
_symmetry.space_group_name_H-M   'P 1'
#
loop_
_entity.id
_entity.type
_entity.pdbx_description
1 polymer ?
#
loop_
_entity_poly.entity_id
_entity_poly.type
_entity_poly.pdbx_seq_one_letter_code
_entity_poly.pdbx_strand_id
1 'polypeptide(L)'
;MLGLLVVAQVLDERRIGTRRLGWLVGAVVGVVLGGLLQPHPFETVILPLEQLGDERARRAIANYVEWKPAGFDHPLTWLLIAMGLVALFAALGLRQGPDGSDGPRRWGVLLGAVGLVAMGMSAGRLLPLAVITLVPWVAMGLQGLRGLPLPSGGVPRVLASLGVLLGVVALVWSMSNPAYDLSRYPVTAIDWLAERGLVGSADVRVASHDYVGNYLDWRFEDRANTFVDDRPGTDALLDYAALQDLTDGWRDALGRAEPDVIVWETERPLTDELREPAWYDAGRFGEFTVFCRSSIADRCR
;
A
#
# COMPACT_ATOMS: atom_id res chain seq x y z
N MET A 1 -13.75 7.54 7.99
CA MET A 1 -14.41 8.62 7.21
C MET A 1 -15.59 9.27 7.94
N LEU A 2 -16.68 8.55 8.25
CA LEU A 2 -17.89 9.15 8.84
C LEU A 2 -17.64 9.83 10.20
N GLY A 3 -16.82 9.23 11.07
CA GLY A 3 -16.43 9.85 12.34
C GLY A 3 -15.69 11.19 12.13
N LEU A 4 -14.83 11.28 11.12
CA LEU A 4 -14.07 12.49 10.82
C LEU A 4 -14.98 13.61 10.27
N LEU A 5 -16.03 13.27 9.51
CA LEU A 5 -17.07 14.21 9.09
C LEU A 5 -17.93 14.71 10.26
N VAL A 6 -18.22 13.85 11.24
CA VAL A 6 -18.94 14.23 12.47
C VAL A 6 -18.08 15.15 13.33
N VAL A 7 -16.80 14.82 13.54
CA VAL A 7 -15.85 15.67 14.27
C VAL A 7 -15.71 17.04 13.59
N ALA A 8 -15.54 17.06 12.27
CA ALA A 8 -15.46 18.32 11.53
C ALA A 8 -16.72 19.18 11.74
N GLN A 9 -17.91 18.58 11.70
CA GLN A 9 -19.16 19.29 11.96
C GLN A 9 -19.27 19.80 13.40
N VAL A 10 -18.88 19.00 14.39
CA VAL A 10 -18.89 19.44 15.80
C VAL A 10 -18.00 20.65 15.99
N LEU A 11 -16.82 20.64 15.37
CA LEU A 11 -15.89 21.76 15.41
C LEU A 11 -16.44 23.02 14.72
N ASP A 12 -17.12 22.86 13.58
CA ASP A 12 -17.56 23.97 12.75
C ASP A 12 -18.94 24.54 13.16
N GLU A 13 -19.90 23.67 13.47
CA GLU A 13 -21.30 24.02 13.71
C GLU A 13 -21.72 23.92 15.19
N ARG A 14 -20.86 23.33 16.05
CA ARG A 14 -21.14 23.04 17.47
C ARG A 14 -22.46 22.27 17.71
N ARG A 15 -22.96 21.57 16.69
CA ARG A 15 -24.21 20.81 16.72
C ARG A 15 -24.03 19.49 15.97
N ILE A 16 -24.69 18.45 16.45
CA ILE A 16 -24.74 17.15 15.79
C ILE A 16 -26.17 16.95 15.27
N GLY A 17 -26.31 16.82 13.95
CA GLY A 17 -27.60 16.45 13.36
C GLY A 17 -27.96 15.01 13.69
N THR A 18 -29.20 14.77 14.14
CA THR A 18 -29.72 13.43 14.50
C THR A 18 -29.55 12.41 13.36
N ARG A 19 -29.70 12.83 12.11
CA ARG A 19 -29.49 11.98 10.93
C ARG A 19 -28.05 11.48 10.79
N ARG A 20 -27.06 12.34 11.05
CA ARG A 20 -25.63 11.98 10.95
C ARG A 20 -25.19 11.13 12.15
N LEU A 21 -25.75 11.40 13.33
CA LEU A 21 -25.60 10.51 14.47
C LEU A 21 -26.14 9.11 14.15
N GLY A 22 -27.31 9.03 13.49
CA GLY A 22 -27.86 7.77 12.99
C GLY A 22 -26.91 7.03 12.03
N TRP A 23 -26.24 7.74 11.12
CA TRP A 23 -25.22 7.14 10.24
C TRP A 23 -23.98 6.68 10.98
N LEU A 24 -23.51 7.44 11.98
CA LEU A 24 -22.37 7.04 12.81
C LEU A 24 -22.70 5.79 13.61
N VAL A 25 -23.86 5.76 14.27
CA VAL A 25 -24.36 4.59 15.00
C VAL A 25 -24.51 3.41 14.06
N GLY A 26 -25.11 3.60 12.88
CA GLY A 26 -25.24 2.55 11.87
C GLY A 26 -23.89 2.00 11.41
N ALA A 27 -22.88 2.87 11.24
CA ALA A 27 -21.53 2.45 10.88
C ALA A 27 -20.85 1.66 12.02
N VAL A 28 -20.98 2.11 13.27
CA VAL A 28 -20.45 1.40 14.45
C VAL A 28 -21.12 0.04 14.60
N VAL A 29 -22.44 -0.01 14.51
CA VAL A 29 -23.21 -1.27 14.55
C VAL A 29 -22.78 -2.18 13.40
N GLY A 30 -22.59 -1.64 12.19
CA GLY A 30 -22.09 -2.39 11.05
C GLY A 30 -20.70 -2.99 11.29
N VAL A 31 -19.78 -2.23 11.87
CA VAL A 31 -18.44 -2.73 12.24
C VAL A 31 -18.53 -3.83 13.30
N VAL A 32 -19.38 -3.65 14.33
CA VAL A 32 -19.57 -4.63 15.40
C VAL A 32 -20.19 -5.92 14.85
N LEU A 33 -21.26 -5.82 14.07
CA LEU A 33 -21.91 -6.98 13.44
C LEU A 33 -20.97 -7.68 12.46
N GLY A 34 -20.25 -6.90 11.64
CA GLY A 34 -19.25 -7.44 10.72
C GLY A 34 -18.15 -8.19 11.46
N GLY A 35 -17.60 -7.60 12.52
CA GLY A 35 -16.57 -8.23 13.36
C GLY A 35 -17.05 -9.51 14.05
N LEU A 36 -18.31 -9.56 14.49
CA LEU A 36 -18.90 -10.76 15.10
C LEU A 36 -19.14 -11.91 14.10
N LEU A 37 -19.31 -11.59 12.81
CA LEU A 37 -19.57 -12.58 11.75
C LEU A 37 -18.29 -13.16 11.13
N GLN A 38 -17.11 -12.69 11.54
CA GLN A 38 -15.84 -13.21 11.05
C GLN A 38 -15.51 -14.59 11.67
N PRO A 39 -14.75 -15.45 10.97
CA PRO A 39 -14.24 -16.71 11.52
C PRO A 39 -13.46 -16.52 12.82
N HIS A 40 -12.72 -15.41 12.91
CA HIS A 40 -12.02 -14.94 14.11
C HIS A 40 -12.57 -13.57 14.50
N PRO A 41 -13.47 -13.51 15.51
CA PRO A 41 -14.20 -12.29 15.80
C PRO A 41 -13.29 -11.11 16.13
N PHE A 42 -13.53 -9.97 15.48
CA PHE A 42 -12.81 -8.71 15.66
C PHE A 42 -11.32 -8.68 15.30
N GLU A 43 -10.72 -9.79 14.88
CA GLU A 43 -9.30 -9.83 14.56
C GLU A 43 -8.94 -8.80 13.49
N THR A 44 -9.71 -8.74 12.38
CA THR A 44 -9.50 -7.73 11.33
C THR A 44 -9.78 -6.29 11.80
N VAL A 45 -10.67 -6.11 12.79
CA VAL A 45 -11.04 -4.79 13.31
C VAL A 45 -9.93 -4.23 14.21
N ILE A 46 -9.28 -5.10 14.99
CA ILE A 46 -8.22 -4.75 15.94
C ILE A 46 -6.84 -4.77 15.28
N LEU A 47 -6.68 -5.47 14.15
CA LEU A 47 -5.42 -5.59 13.40
C LEU A 47 -4.67 -4.25 13.25
N PRO A 48 -5.28 -3.11 12.85
CA PRO A 48 -4.55 -1.85 12.75
C PRO A 48 -3.98 -1.35 14.09
N LEU A 49 -4.63 -1.65 15.22
CA LEU A 49 -4.17 -1.27 16.56
C LEU A 49 -3.00 -2.15 17.01
N GLU A 50 -3.03 -3.44 16.69
CA GLU A 50 -1.91 -4.36 16.94
C GLU A 50 -0.69 -3.97 16.10
N GLN A 51 -0.93 -3.72 14.82
CA GLN A 51 0.08 -3.30 13.86
C GLN A 51 0.71 -1.95 14.19
N LEU A 52 0.00 -1.03 14.86
CA LEU A 52 0.53 0.26 15.30
C LEU A 52 1.07 0.24 16.74
N GLY A 53 0.60 -0.69 17.57
CA GLY A 53 0.99 -0.83 18.98
C GLY A 53 2.33 -1.54 19.14
N ASP A 54 2.55 -2.63 18.41
CA ASP A 54 3.79 -3.39 18.46
C ASP A 54 4.88 -2.76 17.56
N GLU A 55 6.07 -2.58 18.11
CA GLU A 55 7.21 -2.03 17.38
C GLU A 55 7.73 -3.03 16.33
N ARG A 56 7.68 -4.34 16.60
CA ARG A 56 8.11 -5.35 15.63
C ARG A 56 7.15 -5.42 14.45
N ALA A 57 5.84 -5.47 14.71
CA ALA A 57 4.83 -5.41 13.67
C ALA A 57 4.95 -4.15 12.80
N ARG A 58 5.18 -2.97 13.41
CA ARG A 58 5.43 -1.73 12.64
C ARG A 58 6.65 -1.82 11.74
N ARG A 59 7.77 -2.34 12.26
CA ARG A 59 9.00 -2.52 11.46
C ARG A 59 8.78 -3.48 10.31
N ALA A 60 8.07 -4.58 10.56
CA ALA A 60 7.76 -5.57 9.54
C ALA A 60 6.91 -4.94 8.42
N ILE A 61 5.84 -4.22 8.76
CA ILE A 61 4.95 -3.56 7.78
C ILE A 61 5.65 -2.49 6.96
N ALA A 62 6.59 -1.74 7.57
CA ALA A 62 7.36 -0.72 6.88
C ALA A 62 8.22 -1.27 5.71
N ASN A 63 8.47 -2.57 5.68
CA ASN A 63 9.21 -3.22 4.59
C ASN A 63 8.37 -3.39 3.33
N TYR A 64 7.04 -3.42 3.43
CA TYR A 64 6.16 -3.45 2.26
C TYR A 64 6.21 -2.12 1.51
N VAL A 65 6.42 -2.20 0.18
CA VAL A 65 6.45 -1.03 -0.69
C VAL A 65 5.17 -0.19 -0.59
N GLU A 66 4.02 -0.83 -0.38
CA GLU A 66 2.72 -0.16 -0.27
C GLU A 66 2.58 0.74 0.98
N TRP A 67 3.34 0.43 2.04
CA TRP A 67 3.32 1.17 3.30
C TRP A 67 4.42 2.23 3.38
N LYS A 68 5.30 2.29 2.39
CA LYS A 68 6.30 3.35 2.28
C LYS A 68 5.62 4.68 1.93
N PRO A 69 6.21 5.82 2.34
CA PRO A 69 5.72 7.15 1.98
C PRO A 69 5.55 7.29 0.47
N ALA A 70 4.48 7.99 0.06
CA ALA A 70 4.27 8.28 -1.35
C ALA A 70 5.37 9.25 -1.83
N GLY A 71 6.14 8.82 -2.84
CA GLY A 71 7.16 9.66 -3.45
C GLY A 71 6.58 10.77 -4.33
N PHE A 72 7.39 11.79 -4.61
CA PHE A 72 7.04 12.90 -5.51
C PHE A 72 7.14 12.53 -7.00
N ASP A 73 7.69 11.36 -7.30
CA ASP A 73 7.73 10.73 -8.61
C ASP A 73 6.36 10.17 -9.03
N HIS A 74 5.47 9.90 -8.07
CA HIS A 74 4.13 9.37 -8.35
C HIS A 74 3.14 10.51 -8.72
N PRO A 75 2.49 10.49 -9.90
CA PRO A 75 1.63 11.60 -10.35
C PRO A 75 0.41 11.83 -9.47
N LEU A 76 -0.13 10.75 -8.86
CA LEU A 76 -1.25 10.89 -7.91
C LEU A 76 -0.87 11.66 -6.62
N THR A 77 0.42 11.72 -6.25
CA THR A 77 0.89 12.54 -5.12
C THR A 77 0.61 14.03 -5.38
N TRP A 78 0.91 14.50 -6.59
CA TRP A 78 0.63 15.88 -6.99
C TRP A 78 -0.86 16.18 -7.06
N LEU A 79 -1.66 15.22 -7.53
CA LEU A 79 -3.12 15.34 -7.52
C LEU A 79 -3.65 15.46 -6.09
N LEU A 80 -3.17 14.64 -5.16
CA LEU A 80 -3.54 14.70 -3.74
C LEU A 80 -3.19 16.07 -3.14
N ILE A 81 -1.99 16.58 -3.38
CA ILE A 81 -1.56 17.90 -2.91
C ILE A 81 -2.47 19.00 -3.49
N ALA A 82 -2.74 18.98 -4.79
CA ALA A 82 -3.63 19.93 -5.44
C ALA A 82 -5.05 19.89 -4.85
N MET A 83 -5.59 18.69 -4.61
CA MET A 83 -6.89 18.51 -3.94
C MET A 83 -6.87 19.05 -2.52
N GLY A 84 -5.81 18.79 -1.75
CA GLY A 84 -5.60 19.37 -0.43
C GLY A 84 -5.68 20.89 -0.45
N LEU A 85 -4.90 21.53 -1.33
CA LEU A 85 -4.90 22.98 -1.52
C LEU A 85 -6.28 23.52 -1.89
N VAL A 86 -7.01 22.86 -2.80
CA VAL A 86 -8.37 23.27 -3.17
C VAL A 86 -9.33 23.15 -1.98
N ALA A 87 -9.22 22.08 -1.19
CA ALA A 87 -10.02 21.90 0.03
C ALA A 87 -9.74 22.98 1.09
N LEU A 88 -8.53 23.55 1.13
CA LEU A 88 -8.22 24.69 2.02
C LEU A 88 -9.09 25.91 1.71
N PHE A 89 -9.43 26.17 0.44
CA PHE A 89 -10.33 27.28 0.09
C PHE A 89 -11.74 27.09 0.69
N ALA A 90 -12.22 25.85 0.78
CA ALA A 90 -13.46 25.54 1.50
C ALA A 90 -13.31 25.78 3.00
N ALA A 91 -12.18 25.39 3.58
CA ALA A 91 -11.90 25.54 5.00
C ALA A 91 -11.77 27.01 5.43
N LEU A 92 -11.14 27.83 4.61
CA LEU A 92 -10.90 29.25 4.88
C LEU A 92 -12.15 30.11 4.68
N GLY A 93 -13.25 29.54 4.16
CA GLY A 93 -14.50 30.28 3.99
C GLY A 93 -14.44 31.31 2.86
N LEU A 94 -13.52 31.16 1.89
CA LEU A 94 -13.29 32.11 0.80
C LEU A 94 -14.44 32.17 -0.26
N ARG A 95 -15.67 31.85 0.15
CA ARG A 95 -16.88 32.17 -0.62
C ARG A 95 -17.20 33.63 -0.37
N GLN A 96 -17.13 34.46 -1.40
CA GLN A 96 -17.78 35.76 -1.36
C GLN A 96 -19.29 35.55 -1.28
N GLY A 97 -19.91 35.99 -0.18
CA GLY A 97 -21.34 36.21 -0.14
C GLY A 97 -21.76 37.29 -1.17
N PRO A 98 -23.06 37.43 -1.46
CA PRO A 98 -23.58 38.53 -2.29
C PRO A 98 -23.10 39.92 -1.84
N ASP A 99 -22.77 40.05 -0.54
CA ASP A 99 -22.33 41.28 0.11
C ASP A 99 -20.79 41.42 0.21
N GLY A 100 -20.03 40.51 -0.42
CA GLY A 100 -18.56 40.54 -0.41
C GLY A 100 -17.90 40.08 0.90
N SER A 101 -18.66 39.60 1.86
CA SER A 101 -18.15 39.04 3.12
C SER A 101 -17.63 37.62 2.95
N ASP A 102 -16.54 37.29 3.65
CA ASP A 102 -16.03 35.93 3.76
C ASP A 102 -17.04 35.05 4.51
N GLY A 103 -17.22 33.82 4.01
CA GLY A 103 -17.97 32.79 4.70
C GLY A 103 -17.30 32.35 6.01
N PRO A 104 -18.04 31.67 6.90
CA PRO A 104 -17.48 31.19 8.16
C PRO A 104 -16.35 30.20 7.91
N ARG A 105 -15.24 30.38 8.65
CA ARG A 105 -14.11 29.44 8.67
C ARG A 105 -14.56 28.08 9.22
N ARG A 106 -14.09 27.03 8.56
CA ARG A 106 -14.39 25.63 8.84
C ARG A 106 -13.12 24.90 9.25
N TRP A 107 -12.77 25.02 10.53
CA TRP A 107 -11.59 24.39 11.13
C TRP A 107 -11.64 22.86 11.05
N GLY A 108 -12.84 22.28 11.10
CA GLY A 108 -13.06 20.86 10.90
C GLY A 108 -12.64 20.39 9.51
N VAL A 109 -13.01 21.13 8.47
CA VAL A 109 -12.58 20.88 7.09
C VAL A 109 -11.07 21.06 6.95
N LEU A 110 -10.48 22.08 7.60
CA LEU A 110 -9.03 22.32 7.57
C LEU A 110 -8.26 21.11 8.14
N LEU A 111 -8.57 20.74 9.39
CA LEU A 111 -7.90 19.65 10.07
C LEU A 111 -8.10 18.32 9.35
N GLY A 112 -9.31 18.09 8.85
CA GLY A 112 -9.60 16.91 8.05
C GLY A 112 -8.80 16.86 6.76
N ALA A 113 -8.73 17.97 6.00
CA ALA A 113 -8.03 18.01 4.72
C ALA A 113 -6.52 17.82 4.91
N VAL A 114 -5.93 18.54 5.87
CA VAL A 114 -4.51 18.40 6.22
C VAL A 114 -4.21 16.99 6.70
N GLY A 115 -5.05 16.42 7.57
CA GLY A 115 -4.89 15.06 8.07
C GLY A 115 -4.94 13.99 6.96
N LEU A 116 -5.87 14.11 6.01
CA LEU A 116 -5.98 13.19 4.88
C LEU A 116 -4.78 13.30 3.92
N VAL A 117 -4.30 14.52 3.65
CA VAL A 117 -3.09 14.70 2.84
C VAL A 117 -1.89 14.09 3.56
N ALA A 118 -1.69 14.40 4.85
CA ALA A 118 -0.60 13.82 5.63
C ALA A 118 -0.65 12.28 5.65
N MET A 119 -1.85 11.71 5.82
CA MET A 119 -2.08 10.27 5.79
C MET A 119 -1.75 9.66 4.42
N GLY A 120 -2.22 10.27 3.33
CA GLY A 120 -1.92 9.80 1.97
C GLY A 120 -0.44 9.93 1.60
N MET A 121 0.26 10.92 2.14
CA MET A 121 1.71 11.07 1.99
C MET A 121 2.50 10.06 2.83
N SER A 122 1.96 9.65 3.99
CA SER A 122 2.66 8.72 4.88
C SER A 122 2.75 7.28 4.38
N ALA A 123 1.80 6.84 3.53
CA ALA A 123 1.78 5.50 2.97
C ALA A 123 1.03 5.46 1.63
N GLY A 124 1.64 4.86 0.60
CA GLY A 124 1.05 4.73 -0.74
C GLY A 124 -0.34 4.07 -0.73
N ARG A 125 -0.55 3.05 0.11
CA ARG A 125 -1.83 2.35 0.29
C ARG A 125 -2.97 3.27 0.75
N LEU A 126 -2.65 4.38 1.43
CA LEU A 126 -3.65 5.33 1.94
C LEU A 126 -4.00 6.43 0.94
N LEU A 127 -3.26 6.53 -0.17
CA LEU A 127 -3.43 7.57 -1.16
C LEU A 127 -4.83 7.53 -1.84
N PRO A 128 -5.35 6.38 -2.31
CA PRO A 128 -6.71 6.33 -2.88
C PRO A 128 -7.79 6.71 -1.87
N LEU A 129 -7.65 6.27 -0.62
CA LEU A 129 -8.58 6.59 0.47
C LEU A 129 -8.63 8.09 0.75
N ALA A 130 -7.45 8.74 0.82
CA ALA A 130 -7.32 10.17 1.01
C ALA A 130 -8.00 10.96 -0.13
N VAL A 131 -7.71 10.58 -1.38
CA VAL A 131 -8.27 11.22 -2.59
C VAL A 131 -9.79 11.15 -2.59
N ILE A 132 -10.39 9.95 -2.44
CA ILE A 132 -11.85 9.77 -2.46
C ILE A 132 -12.52 10.58 -1.34
N THR A 133 -11.90 10.59 -0.15
CA THR A 133 -12.46 11.29 1.00
C THR A 133 -12.39 12.82 0.86
N LEU A 134 -11.40 13.34 0.15
CA LEU A 134 -11.23 14.79 -0.07
C LEU A 134 -12.24 15.35 -1.09
N VAL A 135 -12.80 14.53 -1.99
CA VAL A 135 -13.67 14.98 -3.10
C VAL A 135 -14.78 15.96 -2.67
N PRO A 136 -15.57 15.71 -1.60
CA PRO A 136 -16.65 16.62 -1.21
C PRO A 136 -16.14 18.00 -0.80
N TRP A 137 -14.97 18.08 -0.15
CA TRP A 137 -14.37 19.34 0.29
C TRP A 137 -13.70 20.08 -0.86
N VAL A 138 -13.07 19.36 -1.78
CA VAL A 138 -12.59 19.92 -3.05
C VAL A 138 -13.74 20.55 -3.83
N ALA A 139 -14.88 19.85 -3.96
CA ALA A 139 -16.06 20.39 -4.63
C ALA A 139 -16.59 21.67 -3.98
N MET A 140 -16.58 21.74 -2.64
CA MET A 140 -16.92 22.98 -1.92
C MET A 140 -15.89 24.09 -2.15
N GLY A 141 -14.60 23.76 -2.22
CA GLY A 141 -13.51 24.72 -2.43
C GLY A 141 -13.56 25.33 -3.82
N LEU A 142 -13.87 24.52 -4.84
CA LEU A 142 -14.13 24.96 -6.21
C LEU A 142 -15.29 25.95 -6.31
N GLN A 143 -16.32 25.82 -5.47
CA GLN A 143 -17.40 26.82 -5.40
C GLN A 143 -16.91 28.15 -4.82
N GLY A 144 -15.99 28.12 -3.85
CA GLY A 144 -15.35 29.32 -3.28
C GLY A 144 -14.46 30.04 -4.28
N LEU A 145 -13.70 29.30 -5.09
CA LEU A 145 -12.83 29.85 -6.15
C LEU A 145 -13.59 30.70 -7.17
N ARG A 146 -14.88 30.40 -7.43
CA ARG A 146 -15.73 31.22 -8.31
C ARG A 146 -16.06 32.61 -7.74
N GLY A 147 -16.00 32.74 -6.41
CA GLY A 147 -16.30 33.98 -5.70
C GLY A 147 -15.08 34.84 -5.42
N LEU A 148 -13.84 34.36 -5.63
CA LEU A 148 -12.67 35.22 -5.40
C LEU A 148 -12.57 36.32 -6.46
N PRO A 149 -12.24 37.57 -6.08
CA PRO A 149 -11.93 38.64 -7.02
C PRO A 149 -10.52 38.37 -7.55
N LEU A 150 -10.37 37.28 -8.31
CA LEU A 150 -9.15 36.98 -9.02
C LEU A 150 -8.93 38.11 -10.03
N PRO A 151 -7.69 38.59 -10.22
CA PRO A 151 -7.38 39.61 -11.22
C PRO A 151 -8.09 39.25 -12.53
N SER A 152 -8.93 40.17 -13.03
CA SER A 152 -9.69 39.93 -14.25
C SER A 152 -8.72 39.71 -15.41
N GLY A 153 -8.54 38.45 -15.79
CA GLY A 153 -7.58 38.05 -16.83
C GLY A 153 -6.94 36.69 -16.53
N GLY A 154 -7.50 35.61 -17.07
CA GLY A 154 -6.79 34.34 -17.23
C GLY A 154 -6.66 33.43 -16.01
N VAL A 155 -6.53 33.93 -14.78
CA VAL A 155 -6.22 33.09 -13.60
C VAL A 155 -7.19 31.93 -13.36
N PRO A 156 -8.53 32.12 -13.38
CA PRO A 156 -9.47 30.98 -13.25
C PRO A 156 -9.33 29.96 -14.38
N ARG A 157 -9.03 30.42 -15.61
CA ARG A 157 -8.78 29.55 -16.77
C ARG A 157 -7.48 28.79 -16.59
N VAL A 158 -6.42 29.43 -16.09
CA VAL A 158 -5.14 28.78 -15.81
C VAL A 158 -5.29 27.69 -14.76
N LEU A 159 -6.01 27.94 -13.65
CA LEU A 159 -6.26 26.94 -12.62
C LEU A 159 -7.10 25.76 -13.15
N ALA A 160 -8.14 26.04 -13.95
CA ALA A 160 -8.93 25.00 -14.59
C ALA A 160 -8.10 24.18 -15.58
N SER A 161 -7.29 24.84 -16.42
CA SER A 161 -6.38 24.19 -17.37
C SER A 161 -5.33 23.34 -16.67
N LEU A 162 -4.79 23.80 -15.54
CA LEU A 162 -3.83 23.04 -14.74
C LEU A 162 -4.49 21.78 -14.14
N GLY A 163 -5.71 21.90 -13.63
CA GLY A 163 -6.48 20.76 -13.13
C GLY A 163 -6.78 19.74 -14.22
N VAL A 164 -7.20 20.20 -15.41
CA VAL A 164 -7.41 19.33 -16.58
C VAL A 164 -6.11 18.68 -17.00
N LEU A 165 -5.00 19.43 -17.08
CA LEU A 165 -3.69 18.90 -17.44
C LEU A 165 -3.23 17.83 -16.45
N LEU A 166 -3.35 18.06 -15.14
CA LEU A 166 -3.02 17.05 -14.12
C LEU A 166 -3.90 15.81 -14.25
N GLY A 167 -5.20 15.98 -14.51
CA GLY A 167 -6.12 14.86 -14.76
C GLY A 167 -5.74 14.06 -16.01
N VAL A 168 -5.36 14.74 -17.10
CA VAL A 168 -4.89 14.10 -18.34
C VAL A 168 -3.56 13.38 -18.10
N VAL A 169 -2.60 13.99 -17.40
CA VAL A 169 -1.33 13.34 -17.06
C VAL A 169 -1.56 12.09 -16.22
N ALA A 170 -2.42 12.16 -15.20
CA ALA A 170 -2.76 11.00 -14.37
C ALA A 170 -3.45 9.89 -15.18
N LEU A 171 -4.36 10.25 -16.10
CA LEU A 171 -5.05 9.31 -16.98
C LEU A 171 -4.07 8.65 -17.97
N VAL A 172 -3.25 9.44 -18.65
CA VAL A 172 -2.24 8.95 -19.59
C VAL A 172 -1.27 8.03 -18.86
N TRP A 173 -0.76 8.42 -17.69
CA TRP A 173 0.09 7.58 -16.87
C TRP A 173 -0.60 6.27 -16.47
N SER A 174 -1.86 6.32 -16.07
CA SER A 174 -2.65 5.12 -15.74
C SER A 174 -2.88 4.21 -16.93
N MET A 175 -2.94 4.74 -18.15
CA MET A 175 -3.13 3.96 -19.38
C MET A 175 -1.82 3.45 -19.98
N SER A 176 -0.72 4.18 -19.78
CA SER A 176 0.60 3.84 -20.34
C SER A 176 1.38 2.85 -19.49
N ASN A 177 1.08 2.75 -18.20
CA ASN A 177 1.72 1.79 -17.31
C ASN A 177 0.92 0.49 -17.29
N PRO A 178 1.59 -0.68 -17.41
CA PRO A 178 0.90 -1.96 -17.32
C PRO A 178 0.24 -2.10 -15.95
N ALA A 179 -1.04 -2.48 -15.93
CA ALA A 179 -1.76 -2.76 -14.69
C ALA A 179 -1.16 -3.96 -13.93
N TYR A 180 -0.54 -4.88 -14.67
CA TYR A 180 0.16 -6.04 -14.14
C TYR A 180 1.48 -6.20 -14.86
N ASP A 181 2.57 -6.30 -14.11
CA ASP A 181 3.84 -6.78 -14.63
C ASP A 181 3.96 -8.27 -14.31
N LEU A 182 3.71 -9.11 -15.32
CA LEU A 182 3.85 -10.57 -15.21
C LEU A 182 5.27 -11.04 -15.52
N SER A 183 6.13 -10.18 -16.07
CA SER A 183 7.50 -10.54 -16.42
C SER A 183 8.37 -10.80 -15.19
N ARG A 184 7.95 -10.29 -14.02
CA ARG A 184 8.59 -10.53 -12.73
C ARG A 184 8.54 -11.98 -12.26
N TYR A 185 7.64 -12.83 -12.78
CA TYR A 185 7.48 -14.18 -12.27
C TYR A 185 8.47 -15.14 -12.95
N PRO A 186 9.24 -15.95 -12.20
CA PRO A 186 10.25 -16.86 -12.74
C PRO A 186 9.64 -18.15 -13.29
N VAL A 187 8.67 -18.05 -14.21
CA VAL A 187 7.90 -19.20 -14.73
C VAL A 187 8.82 -20.32 -15.23
N THR A 188 9.85 -19.98 -16.02
CA THR A 188 10.81 -20.96 -16.54
C THR A 188 11.59 -21.69 -15.45
N ALA A 189 12.01 -20.98 -14.39
CA ALA A 189 12.71 -21.60 -13.27
C ALA A 189 11.79 -22.55 -12.50
N ILE A 190 10.54 -22.12 -12.26
CA ILE A 190 9.54 -22.92 -11.55
C ILE A 190 9.12 -24.14 -12.36
N ASP A 191 8.98 -24.03 -13.69
CA ASP A 191 8.71 -25.18 -14.57
C ASP A 191 9.84 -26.20 -14.50
N TRP A 192 11.10 -25.74 -14.60
CA TRP A 192 12.28 -26.60 -14.50
C TRP A 192 12.39 -27.32 -13.15
N LEU A 193 12.05 -26.64 -12.05
CA LEU A 193 11.98 -27.22 -10.71
C LEU A 193 10.82 -28.23 -10.59
N ALA A 194 9.67 -27.92 -11.17
CA ALA A 194 8.47 -28.76 -11.10
C ALA A 194 8.70 -30.11 -11.81
N GLU A 195 9.37 -30.09 -12.97
CA GLU A 195 9.78 -31.31 -13.69
C GLU A 195 10.69 -32.23 -12.87
N ARG A 196 11.38 -31.69 -11.86
CA ARG A 196 12.28 -32.40 -10.93
C ARG A 196 11.66 -32.68 -9.56
N GLY A 197 10.37 -32.34 -9.40
CA GLY A 197 9.63 -32.45 -8.14
C GLY A 197 10.16 -31.55 -7.03
N LEU A 198 10.93 -30.50 -7.37
CA LEU A 198 11.59 -29.59 -6.42
C LEU A 198 10.71 -28.40 -6.02
N VAL A 199 9.48 -28.33 -6.56
CA VAL A 199 8.41 -27.43 -6.17
C VAL A 199 7.08 -28.17 -6.33
N GLY A 200 6.02 -27.67 -5.69
CA GLY A 200 4.71 -28.32 -5.74
C GLY A 200 4.67 -29.66 -5.01
N SER A 201 5.54 -29.83 -4.03
CA SER A 201 5.64 -30.99 -3.14
C SER A 201 5.73 -30.50 -1.70
N ALA A 202 4.87 -31.00 -0.82
CA ALA A 202 4.76 -30.52 0.56
C ALA A 202 6.02 -30.78 1.42
N ASP A 203 6.91 -31.65 0.94
CA ASP A 203 8.19 -32.04 1.55
C ASP A 203 9.38 -31.19 1.10
N VAL A 204 9.22 -30.32 0.09
CA VAL A 204 10.29 -29.44 -0.40
C VAL A 204 9.95 -28.00 -0.05
N ARG A 205 10.74 -27.38 0.81
CA ARG A 205 10.53 -25.98 1.19
C ARG A 205 11.23 -25.02 0.24
N VAL A 206 10.50 -24.03 -0.26
CA VAL A 206 10.99 -23.09 -1.27
C VAL A 206 11.11 -21.69 -0.66
N ALA A 207 12.33 -21.15 -0.61
CA ALA A 207 12.54 -19.74 -0.32
C ALA A 207 12.62 -18.92 -1.61
N SER A 208 11.84 -17.85 -1.69
CA SER A 208 11.82 -16.95 -2.83
C SER A 208 11.43 -15.54 -2.40
N HIS A 209 11.38 -14.59 -3.34
CA HIS A 209 10.69 -13.33 -3.09
C HIS A 209 9.22 -13.56 -2.78
N ASP A 210 8.64 -12.71 -1.93
CA ASP A 210 7.25 -12.75 -1.47
C ASP A 210 6.23 -12.89 -2.61
N TYR A 211 6.40 -12.12 -3.67
CA TYR A 211 5.53 -12.20 -4.85
C TYR A 211 5.68 -13.52 -5.63
N VAL A 212 6.86 -14.15 -5.59
CA VAL A 212 7.05 -15.50 -6.17
C VAL A 212 6.39 -16.54 -5.27
N GLY A 213 6.42 -16.35 -3.95
CA GLY A 213 5.68 -17.18 -2.99
C GLY A 213 4.18 -17.21 -3.30
N ASN A 214 3.57 -16.03 -3.49
CA ASN A 214 2.18 -15.91 -3.94
C ASN A 214 1.88 -16.70 -5.23
N TYR A 215 2.79 -16.63 -6.19
CA TYR A 215 2.64 -17.34 -7.45
C TYR A 215 2.70 -18.87 -7.25
N LEU A 216 3.59 -19.34 -6.38
CA LEU A 216 3.70 -20.75 -6.03
C LEU A 216 2.46 -21.24 -5.29
N ASP A 217 1.97 -20.49 -4.30
CA ASP A 217 0.75 -20.81 -3.56
C ASP A 217 -0.47 -20.85 -4.48
N TRP A 218 -0.61 -19.90 -5.40
CA TRP A 218 -1.66 -19.93 -6.41
C TRP A 218 -1.55 -21.15 -7.34
N ARG A 219 -0.33 -21.51 -7.74
CA ARG A 219 -0.09 -22.58 -8.74
C ARG A 219 -0.18 -23.99 -8.15
N PHE A 220 0.28 -24.17 -6.92
CA PHE A 220 0.44 -25.49 -6.30
C PHE A 220 -0.41 -25.68 -5.03
N GLU A 221 -1.10 -24.64 -4.57
CA GLU A 221 -1.95 -24.63 -3.38
C GLU A 221 -1.14 -25.09 -2.16
N ASP A 222 -1.70 -25.97 -1.33
CA ASP A 222 -1.08 -26.48 -0.10
C ASP A 222 0.27 -27.20 -0.33
N ARG A 223 0.61 -27.53 -1.58
CA ARG A 223 1.87 -28.19 -1.94
C ARG A 223 3.01 -27.21 -2.26
N ALA A 224 2.75 -25.91 -2.24
CA ALA A 224 3.76 -24.90 -2.58
C ALA A 224 4.90 -24.85 -1.55
N ASN A 225 4.58 -25.04 -0.26
CA ASN A 225 5.50 -25.03 0.89
C ASN A 225 6.51 -23.86 0.80
N THR A 226 5.95 -22.66 0.61
CA THR A 226 6.68 -21.40 0.47
C THR A 226 7.15 -20.90 1.83
N PHE A 227 8.36 -20.34 1.88
CA PHE A 227 8.88 -19.70 3.08
C PHE A 227 8.11 -18.41 3.43
N VAL A 228 7.80 -17.60 2.41
CA VAL A 228 7.14 -16.31 2.56
C VAL A 228 6.26 -16.01 1.35
N ASP A 229 5.06 -15.47 1.60
CA ASP A 229 4.09 -14.98 0.61
C ASP A 229 3.77 -13.49 0.89
N ASP A 230 2.64 -12.96 0.40
CA ASP A 230 2.16 -11.60 0.72
C ASP A 230 1.40 -11.46 2.05
N ARG A 231 1.20 -12.58 2.76
CA ARG A 231 0.51 -12.67 4.06
C ARG A 231 1.36 -13.34 5.16
N PRO A 232 2.66 -13.05 5.26
CA PRO A 232 3.52 -13.65 6.28
C PRO A 232 3.21 -13.08 7.66
N GLY A 233 3.44 -13.91 8.68
CA GLY A 233 3.52 -13.43 10.05
C GLY A 233 4.72 -12.49 10.26
N THR A 234 4.68 -11.71 11.35
CA THR A 234 5.71 -10.71 11.68
C THR A 234 7.14 -11.25 11.63
N ASP A 235 7.39 -12.43 12.18
CA ASP A 235 8.75 -12.99 12.24
C ASP A 235 9.25 -13.42 10.85
N ALA A 236 8.41 -14.08 10.06
CA ALA A 236 8.75 -14.47 8.69
C ALA A 236 9.03 -13.25 7.80
N LEU A 237 8.30 -12.15 7.99
CA LEU A 237 8.53 -10.90 7.26
C LEU A 237 9.83 -10.21 7.65
N LEU A 238 10.20 -10.25 8.94
CA LEU A 238 11.49 -9.72 9.40
C LEU A 238 12.65 -10.57 8.89
N ASP A 239 12.49 -11.89 8.86
CA ASP A 239 13.48 -12.82 8.32
C ASP A 239 13.63 -12.62 6.80
N TYR A 240 12.52 -12.48 6.07
CA TYR A 240 12.54 -12.14 4.66
C TYR A 240 13.26 -10.80 4.39
N ALA A 241 12.96 -9.76 5.16
CA ALA A 241 13.65 -8.48 5.02
C ALA A 241 15.16 -8.60 5.29
N ALA A 242 15.56 -9.42 6.28
CA ALA A 242 16.95 -9.68 6.57
C ALA A 242 17.67 -10.36 5.39
N LEU A 243 17.00 -11.28 4.68
CA LEU A 243 17.49 -11.94 3.47
C LEU A 243 17.54 -10.98 2.27
N GLN A 244 16.50 -10.16 2.10
CA GLN A 244 16.36 -9.20 1.00
C GLN A 244 17.46 -8.13 1.02
N ASP A 245 17.74 -7.58 2.20
CA ASP A 245 18.69 -6.47 2.40
C ASP A 245 20.08 -6.95 2.88
N LEU A 246 20.26 -8.26 3.05
CA LEU A 246 21.49 -8.89 3.54
C LEU A 246 22.01 -8.26 4.86
N THR A 247 21.12 -8.08 5.83
CA THR A 247 21.47 -7.53 7.15
C THR A 247 22.25 -8.53 8.00
N ASP A 248 22.92 -8.10 9.08
CA ASP A 248 23.75 -8.98 9.94
C ASP A 248 23.08 -10.29 10.41
N GLY A 249 21.74 -10.32 10.52
CA GLY A 249 20.96 -11.49 10.93
C GLY A 249 20.54 -12.45 9.80
N TRP A 250 20.99 -12.24 8.56
CA TRP A 250 20.48 -12.98 7.39
C TRP A 250 20.75 -14.49 7.47
N ARG A 251 21.90 -14.91 8.02
CA ARG A 251 22.24 -16.33 8.15
C ARG A 251 21.29 -17.06 9.10
N ASP A 252 20.95 -16.42 10.22
CA ASP A 252 20.01 -16.97 11.18
C ASP A 252 18.59 -17.01 10.60
N ALA A 253 18.21 -16.00 9.81
CA ALA A 253 16.95 -15.99 9.08
C ALA A 253 16.86 -17.13 8.07
N LEU A 254 17.92 -17.35 7.27
CA LEU A 254 18.00 -18.48 6.33
C LEU A 254 17.95 -19.83 7.07
N GLY A 255 18.62 -19.91 8.22
CA GLY A 255 18.63 -21.07 9.10
C GLY A 255 17.27 -21.39 9.71
N ARG A 256 16.45 -20.38 10.05
CA ARG A 256 15.06 -20.57 10.51
C ARG A 256 14.10 -20.92 9.37
N ALA A 257 14.34 -20.34 8.20
CA ALA A 257 13.57 -20.66 6.99
C ALA A 257 13.75 -22.13 6.60
N GLU A 258 14.94 -22.69 6.81
CA GLU A 258 15.32 -24.06 6.43
C GLU A 258 14.92 -24.43 4.98
N PRO A 259 15.22 -23.63 3.94
CA PRO A 259 14.79 -23.96 2.59
C PRO A 259 15.59 -25.11 2.00
N ASP A 260 14.93 -25.92 1.18
CA ASP A 260 15.56 -26.93 0.34
C ASP A 260 15.97 -26.34 -1.01
N VAL A 261 15.17 -25.40 -1.51
CA VAL A 261 15.39 -24.69 -2.76
C VAL A 261 15.27 -23.19 -2.52
N ILE A 262 16.17 -22.41 -3.11
CA ILE A 262 16.12 -20.96 -3.11
C ILE A 262 15.98 -20.48 -4.56
N VAL A 263 14.96 -19.69 -4.84
CA VAL A 263 14.74 -19.01 -6.12
C VAL A 263 14.83 -17.51 -5.88
N TRP A 264 15.94 -16.89 -6.27
CA TRP A 264 16.25 -15.51 -5.91
C TRP A 264 16.64 -14.67 -7.12
N GLU A 265 16.35 -13.37 -7.09
CA GLU A 265 16.81 -12.44 -8.14
C GLU A 265 18.35 -12.45 -8.24
N THR A 266 18.85 -12.57 -9.47
CA THR A 266 20.27 -12.77 -9.77
C THR A 266 21.13 -11.60 -9.28
N GLU A 267 20.62 -10.38 -9.40
CA GLU A 267 21.34 -9.14 -9.09
C GLU A 267 21.18 -8.69 -7.62
N ARG A 268 20.85 -9.62 -6.72
CA ARG A 268 20.70 -9.35 -5.28
C ARG A 268 21.92 -9.81 -4.47
N PRO A 269 22.28 -9.09 -3.39
CA PRO A 269 23.45 -9.45 -2.57
C PRO A 269 23.43 -10.89 -2.03
N LEU A 270 22.25 -11.40 -1.65
CA LEU A 270 22.12 -12.77 -1.16
C LEU A 270 22.57 -13.83 -2.17
N THR A 271 22.33 -13.61 -3.47
CA THR A 271 22.69 -14.55 -4.54
C THR A 271 24.20 -14.81 -4.59
N ASP A 272 25.01 -13.78 -4.32
CA ASP A 272 26.47 -13.94 -4.28
C ASP A 272 26.94 -14.71 -3.04
N GLU A 273 26.33 -14.48 -1.88
CA GLU A 273 26.64 -15.18 -0.63
C GLU A 273 26.23 -16.67 -0.67
N LEU A 274 25.19 -17.02 -1.44
CA LEU A 274 24.73 -18.40 -1.60
C LEU A 274 25.68 -19.27 -2.45
N ARG A 275 26.73 -18.70 -3.05
CA ARG A 275 27.77 -19.47 -3.79
C ARG A 275 28.80 -20.11 -2.84
N GLU A 276 28.31 -20.70 -1.77
CA GLU A 276 29.10 -21.41 -0.76
C GLU A 276 28.80 -22.93 -0.80
N PRO A 277 29.66 -23.79 -0.22
CA PRO A 277 29.53 -25.26 -0.37
C PRO A 277 28.21 -25.86 0.15
N ALA A 278 27.47 -25.14 0.99
CA ALA A 278 26.18 -25.59 1.50
C ALA A 278 25.10 -25.68 0.40
N TRP A 279 25.28 -24.95 -0.71
CA TRP A 279 24.32 -24.82 -1.79
C TRP A 279 24.93 -25.23 -3.13
N TYR A 280 24.13 -25.89 -3.95
CA TYR A 280 24.43 -26.18 -5.35
C TYR A 280 23.76 -25.11 -6.22
N ASP A 281 24.56 -24.36 -6.97
CA ASP A 281 24.08 -23.40 -7.98
C ASP A 281 23.58 -24.17 -9.21
N ALA A 282 22.25 -24.20 -9.38
CA ALA A 282 21.60 -24.86 -10.51
C ALA A 282 21.58 -23.99 -11.78
N GLY A 283 22.01 -22.73 -11.68
CA GLY A 283 22.15 -21.79 -12.78
C GLY A 283 21.12 -20.66 -12.80
N ARG A 284 21.28 -19.81 -13.82
CA ARG A 284 20.45 -18.62 -14.06
C ARG A 284 19.30 -18.92 -15.04
N PHE A 285 18.11 -18.48 -14.68
CA PHE A 285 16.86 -18.58 -15.41
C PHE A 285 16.25 -17.18 -15.58
N GLY A 286 16.67 -16.47 -16.63
CA GLY A 286 16.29 -15.07 -16.82
C GLY A 286 16.89 -14.19 -15.72
N GLU A 287 16.06 -13.47 -14.98
CA GLU A 287 16.52 -12.61 -13.88
C GLU A 287 16.70 -13.33 -12.54
N PHE A 288 16.51 -14.66 -12.50
CA PHE A 288 16.59 -15.44 -11.26
C PHE A 288 17.71 -16.47 -11.29
N THR A 289 18.29 -16.76 -10.13
CA THR A 289 19.21 -17.88 -9.91
C THR A 289 18.53 -18.88 -8.98
N VAL A 290 18.71 -20.16 -9.29
CA VAL A 290 18.18 -21.27 -8.50
C VAL A 290 19.32 -21.92 -7.73
N PHE A 291 19.17 -22.04 -6.42
CA PHE A 291 20.06 -22.80 -5.57
C PHE A 291 19.31 -23.97 -4.94
N CYS A 292 19.98 -25.12 -4.88
CA CYS A 292 19.47 -26.28 -4.17
C CYS A 292 20.36 -26.58 -2.98
N ARG A 293 19.78 -27.03 -1.87
CA ARG A 293 20.58 -27.49 -0.74
C ARG A 293 21.48 -28.65 -1.20
N SER A 294 22.74 -28.63 -0.80
CA SER A 294 23.74 -29.63 -1.19
C SER A 294 23.28 -31.08 -0.97
N SER A 295 22.49 -31.34 0.08
CA SER A 295 21.92 -32.66 0.39
C SER A 295 20.93 -33.20 -0.64
N ILE A 296 20.37 -32.35 -1.50
CA ILE A 296 19.44 -32.72 -2.57
C ILE A 296 19.95 -32.33 -3.96
N ALA A 297 21.23 -31.94 -4.08
CA ALA A 297 21.82 -31.43 -5.31
C ALA A 297 21.73 -32.39 -6.51
N ASP A 298 21.69 -33.71 -6.27
CA ASP A 298 21.55 -34.71 -7.34
C ASP A 298 20.23 -34.58 -8.11
N ARG A 299 19.20 -33.99 -7.51
CA ARG A 299 17.92 -33.69 -8.18
C ARG A 299 18.00 -32.44 -9.06
N CYS A 300 19.03 -31.62 -8.87
CA CYS A 300 19.24 -30.34 -9.55
C CYS A 300 20.33 -30.38 -10.64
N ARG A 301 21.07 -31.48 -10.75
CA ARG A 301 21.99 -31.76 -11.85
C ARG A 301 21.24 -32.24 -13.09
#